data_AF-A0A7N0VKK9-F1
#
_entry.id   AF-A0A7N0VKK9-F1
#
_cell.length_a   1.000
_cell.length_b   1.000
_cell.length_c   1.000
_cell.angle_alpha   90.00
_cell.angle_beta   90.00
_cell.angle_gamma   90.00
#
_symmetry.space_group_name_H-M   'P 1'
#
loop_
_entity.id
_entity.type
_entity.pdbx_description
1 polymer ?
#
loop_
_entity_poly.entity_id
_entity_poly.type
_entity_poly.pdbx_seq_one_letter_code
_entity_poly.pdbx_strand_id
1 'polypeptide(L)'
;MSAANPLVNFSGVLGNNVLSVGADLSFNTATGNFTRINTGLTPLSNTAVGAEFTHRFSTNENTLTIGTQHALDPLTTLKVRVDNYEKASAFIQHECRPKSFFTVSGEVDTKAIEKSAKVGLALALKPPSQHEI
;
A
#
# COMPACT_ATOMS: atom_id res chain seq x y z
N MET A 1 28.33 -15.92 -4.63
CA MET A 1 27.38 -16.83 -3.96
C MET A 1 26.14 -16.02 -3.60
N SER A 2 24.98 -16.34 -4.18
CA SER A 2 23.71 -15.64 -3.92
C SER A 2 23.07 -16.26 -2.68
N ALA A 3 22.91 -15.50 -1.60
CA ALA A 3 22.24 -15.99 -0.39
C ALA A 3 20.75 -16.19 -0.67
N ALA A 4 20.21 -17.37 -0.35
CA ALA A 4 18.79 -17.65 -0.47
C ALA A 4 18.00 -16.81 0.55
N ASN A 5 16.88 -16.21 0.12
CA ASN A 5 15.97 -15.43 0.95
C ASN A 5 14.67 -16.23 1.20
N PRO A 6 14.67 -17.24 2.09
CA PRO A 6 13.48 -18.00 2.42
C PRO A 6 12.48 -17.10 3.18
N LEU A 7 11.48 -16.61 2.44
CA LEU A 7 10.37 -15.80 2.93
C LEU A 7 9.11 -16.66 3.01
N VAL A 8 8.55 -16.81 4.20
CA VAL A 8 7.25 -17.44 4.45
C VAL A 8 6.19 -16.33 4.58
N ASN A 9 4.97 -16.53 4.07
CA ASN A 9 3.89 -15.55 4.17
C ASN A 9 2.62 -16.24 4.70
N PHE A 10 1.98 -15.64 5.69
CA PHE A 10 0.69 -15.99 6.24
C PHE A 10 -0.24 -14.80 6.09
N SER A 11 -1.51 -15.04 5.83
CA SER A 11 -2.53 -14.00 5.84
C SER A 11 -3.84 -14.56 6.38
N GLY A 12 -4.57 -13.73 7.11
CA GLY A 12 -5.87 -14.06 7.68
C GLY A 12 -6.80 -12.88 7.56
N VAL A 13 -8.05 -13.11 7.17
CA VAL A 13 -9.09 -12.07 7.12
C VAL A 13 -10.31 -12.58 7.89
N LEU A 14 -10.76 -11.80 8.86
CA LEU A 14 -11.98 -12.04 9.64
C LEU A 14 -12.94 -10.88 9.40
N GLY A 15 -14.13 -11.15 8.89
CA GLY A 15 -15.07 -10.09 8.57
C GLY A 15 -16.45 -10.59 8.18
N ASN A 16 -17.41 -9.68 8.17
CA ASN A 16 -18.76 -9.88 7.64
C ASN A 16 -19.05 -8.84 6.54
N ASN A 17 -20.29 -8.77 6.09
CA ASN A 17 -20.72 -7.85 5.01
C ASN A 17 -20.63 -6.35 5.38
N VAL A 18 -20.23 -6.02 6.61
CA VAL A 18 -20.20 -4.63 7.13
C VAL A 18 -18.78 -4.19 7.51
N LEU A 19 -17.96 -5.11 8.03
CA LEU A 19 -16.59 -4.83 8.46
C LEU A 19 -15.70 -6.05 8.22
N SER A 20 -14.51 -5.85 7.65
CA SER A 20 -13.47 -6.87 7.59
C SER A 20 -12.15 -6.40 8.18
N VAL A 21 -11.48 -7.31 8.88
CA VAL A 21 -10.17 -7.14 9.49
C VAL A 21 -9.22 -8.18 8.92
N GLY A 22 -8.24 -7.72 8.15
CA GLY A 22 -7.14 -8.55 7.65
C GLY A 22 -5.91 -8.42 8.53
N ALA A 23 -5.06 -9.44 8.55
CA ALA A 23 -3.69 -9.42 9.05
C ALA A 23 -2.82 -10.28 8.11
N ASP A 24 -1.88 -9.67 7.41
CA ASP A 24 -0.78 -10.40 6.76
C ASP A 24 0.39 -10.50 7.75
N LEU A 25 1.15 -11.60 7.73
CA LEU A 25 2.38 -11.82 8.49
C LEU A 25 3.37 -12.60 7.63
N SER A 26 4.51 -12.02 7.32
CA SER A 26 5.59 -12.71 6.61
C SER A 26 6.72 -13.11 7.60
N PHE A 27 7.63 -14.02 7.25
CA PHE A 27 8.80 -14.37 8.05
C PHE A 27 10.00 -14.69 7.18
N ASN A 28 11.10 -13.95 7.33
CA ASN A 28 12.35 -14.23 6.62
C ASN A 28 13.27 -15.08 7.50
N THR A 29 13.43 -16.36 7.11
CA THR A 29 14.18 -17.36 7.89
C THR A 29 15.71 -17.17 7.79
N ALA A 30 16.22 -16.46 6.78
CA ALA A 30 17.66 -16.16 6.66
C ALA A 30 18.16 -15.10 7.65
N THR A 31 17.25 -14.32 8.26
CA THR A 31 17.59 -13.26 9.23
C THR A 31 16.82 -13.36 10.57
N GLY A 32 15.95 -14.36 10.74
CA GLY A 32 15.12 -14.54 11.95
C GLY A 32 14.01 -13.49 12.11
N ASN A 33 13.45 -12.99 11.01
CA ASN A 33 12.72 -11.72 10.98
C ASN A 33 11.20 -11.88 10.89
N PHE A 34 10.42 -11.41 11.89
CA PHE A 34 8.96 -11.28 11.76
C PHE A 34 8.62 -10.10 10.86
N THR A 35 7.88 -10.37 9.81
CA THR A 35 7.73 -9.47 8.68
C THR A 35 6.29 -8.99 8.65
N ARG A 36 6.09 -7.67 8.64
CA ARG A 36 4.90 -6.96 8.16
C ARG A 36 3.54 -7.48 8.68
N ILE A 37 2.96 -6.80 9.68
CA ILE A 37 1.57 -6.99 10.14
C ILE A 37 0.65 -5.99 9.45
N ASN A 38 -0.15 -6.39 8.46
CA ASN A 38 -1.11 -5.48 7.79
C ASN A 38 -2.51 -5.56 8.40
N THR A 39 -2.89 -4.68 9.33
CA THR A 39 -4.25 -4.62 9.89
C THR A 39 -5.16 -3.69 9.10
N GLY A 40 -6.17 -4.22 8.41
CA GLY A 40 -7.17 -3.44 7.65
C GLY A 40 -8.50 -3.24 8.40
N LEU A 41 -9.18 -2.10 8.23
CA LEU A 41 -10.58 -1.87 8.60
C LEU A 41 -11.30 -1.28 7.39
N THR A 42 -12.25 -2.02 6.82
CA THR A 42 -13.09 -1.55 5.72
C THR A 42 -14.53 -1.34 6.20
N PRO A 43 -14.92 -0.13 6.63
CA PRO A 43 -16.33 0.22 6.64
C PRO A 43 -16.88 0.21 5.20
N LEU A 44 -18.11 -0.28 5.00
CA LEU A 44 -18.82 -0.31 3.70
C LEU A 44 -18.88 1.06 2.97
N SER A 45 -18.46 2.14 3.64
CA SER A 45 -18.33 3.50 3.14
C SER A 45 -17.02 3.74 2.38
N ASN A 46 -16.75 3.03 1.28
CA ASN A 46 -15.66 3.32 0.31
C ASN A 46 -14.25 3.56 0.91
N THR A 47 -14.02 3.23 2.18
CA THR A 47 -12.84 3.64 2.95
C THR A 47 -12.21 2.39 3.53
N ALA A 48 -10.90 2.27 3.41
CA ALA A 48 -10.12 1.25 4.08
C ALA A 48 -9.05 1.94 4.92
N VAL A 49 -8.96 1.61 6.19
CA VAL A 49 -7.84 2.03 7.06
C VAL A 49 -6.93 0.83 7.24
N GLY A 50 -5.62 1.06 7.25
CA GLY A 50 -4.59 0.04 7.34
C GLY A 50 -3.52 0.46 8.33
N ALA A 51 -2.96 -0.47 9.11
CA ALA A 51 -1.68 -0.25 9.77
C ALA A 51 -0.74 -1.41 9.41
N GLU A 52 0.53 -1.10 9.25
CA GLU A 52 1.60 -2.00 8.91
C GLU A 52 2.69 -1.88 9.98
N PHE A 53 2.95 -2.94 10.74
CA PHE A 53 4.07 -2.99 11.69
C PHE A 53 5.14 -3.97 11.19
N THR A 54 6.37 -3.49 11.04
CA THR A 54 7.53 -4.28 10.62
C THR A 54 8.63 -4.14 11.66
N HIS A 55 8.99 -5.24 12.32
CA HIS A 55 10.15 -5.28 13.20
C HIS A 55 11.30 -5.99 12.51
N ARG A 56 12.45 -5.33 12.38
CA ARG A 56 13.66 -5.87 11.77
C ARG A 56 14.63 -6.38 12.83
N PHE A 57 14.57 -7.66 13.19
CA PHE A 57 15.44 -8.23 14.24
C PHE A 57 16.94 -8.07 13.94
N SER A 58 17.34 -8.18 12.67
CA SER A 58 18.73 -8.06 12.23
C SER A 58 19.35 -6.67 12.45
N THR A 59 18.56 -5.60 12.47
CA THR A 59 19.05 -4.22 12.70
C THR A 59 18.44 -3.58 13.96
N ASN A 60 17.59 -4.33 14.67
CA ASN A 60 16.78 -3.85 15.81
C ASN A 60 15.92 -2.61 15.48
N GLU A 61 15.47 -2.48 14.24
CA GLU A 61 14.68 -1.33 13.79
C GLU A 61 13.18 -1.67 13.74
N ASN A 62 12.33 -0.69 14.06
CA ASN A 62 10.87 -0.84 14.00
C ASN A 62 10.32 0.17 13.01
N THR A 63 9.62 -0.30 11.98
CA THR A 63 8.84 0.53 11.08
C THR A 63 7.36 0.33 11.38
N LEU A 64 6.70 1.40 11.79
CA LEU A 64 5.24 1.45 11.86
C LEU A 64 4.75 2.36 10.73
N THR A 65 3.78 1.87 9.97
CA THR A 65 3.18 2.58 8.86
C THR A 65 1.67 2.56 9.04
N ILE A 66 1.01 3.69 8.88
CA ILE A 66 -0.45 3.80 8.94
C ILE A 66 -0.90 4.33 7.59
N GLY A 67 -1.90 3.68 7.01
CA GLY A 67 -2.45 4.04 5.72
C GLY A 67 -3.96 4.16 5.75
N THR A 68 -4.48 4.99 4.87
CA THR A 68 -5.91 5.06 4.57
C THR A 68 -6.08 5.02 3.06
N GLN A 69 -7.18 4.45 2.62
CA GLN A 69 -7.64 4.47 1.26
C GLN A 69 -9.09 4.93 1.30
N HIS A 70 -9.48 5.78 0.37
CA HIS A 70 -10.83 6.26 0.24
C HIS A 70 -11.18 6.40 -1.24
N ALA A 71 -12.26 5.76 -1.68
CA ALA A 71 -12.82 5.99 -3.00
C ALA A 71 -13.74 7.22 -2.95
N LEU A 72 -13.26 8.32 -3.55
CA LEU A 72 -13.98 9.59 -3.65
C LEU A 72 -15.22 9.45 -4.54
N ASP A 73 -15.11 8.62 -5.57
CA ASP A 73 -16.17 8.23 -6.50
C ASP A 73 -15.84 6.83 -7.08
N PRO A 74 -16.74 6.18 -7.85
CA PRO A 74 -16.48 4.85 -8.41
C PRO A 74 -15.24 4.74 -9.32
N LEU A 75 -14.71 5.85 -9.81
CA LEU A 75 -13.58 5.95 -10.73
C LEU A 75 -12.32 6.52 -10.07
N THR A 76 -12.43 7.18 -8.91
CA THR A 76 -11.33 7.88 -8.25
C THR A 76 -11.06 7.31 -6.87
N THR A 77 -9.83 6.84 -6.66
CA THR A 77 -9.34 6.35 -5.37
C THR A 77 -8.18 7.19 -4.87
N LEU A 78 -8.29 7.65 -3.63
CA LEU A 78 -7.25 8.27 -2.85
C LEU A 78 -6.62 7.24 -1.91
N LYS A 79 -5.30 7.24 -1.77
CA LYS A 79 -4.56 6.47 -0.77
C LYS A 79 -3.57 7.41 -0.11
N VAL A 80 -3.52 7.38 1.21
CA VAL A 80 -2.57 8.12 2.03
C VAL A 80 -1.86 7.14 2.94
N ARG A 81 -0.58 7.34 3.17
CA ARG A 81 0.23 6.51 4.04
C ARG A 81 1.29 7.35 4.71
N VAL A 82 1.49 7.14 6.00
CA VAL A 82 2.52 7.79 6.81
C VAL A 82 3.29 6.70 7.55
N ASP A 83 4.61 6.81 7.62
CA ASP A 83 5.44 5.96 8.45
C ASP A 83 6.06 6.71 9.65
N ASN A 84 6.57 5.95 10.61
CA ASN A 84 7.28 6.48 11.79
C ASN A 84 8.69 6.98 11.48
N TYR A 85 9.16 6.82 10.24
CA TYR A 85 10.33 7.48 9.71
C TYR A 85 9.98 8.82 9.08
N GLU A 86 8.80 9.37 9.41
CA GLU A 86 8.38 10.70 9.01
C GLU A 86 8.17 10.83 7.49
N LYS A 87 8.00 9.70 6.79
CA LYS A 87 7.67 9.70 5.37
C LYS A 87 6.17 9.69 5.16
N ALA A 88 5.65 10.76 4.60
CA ALA A 88 4.28 10.87 4.14
C ALA A 88 4.22 10.55 2.64
N SER A 89 3.24 9.75 2.24
CA SER A 89 2.97 9.43 0.85
C SER A 89 1.48 9.51 0.55
N ALA A 90 1.15 10.02 -0.62
CA ALA A 90 -0.20 10.16 -1.13
C ALA A 90 -0.24 9.66 -2.57
N PHE A 91 -1.39 9.09 -2.94
CA PHE A 91 -1.62 8.50 -4.24
C PHE A 91 -3.08 8.73 -4.62
N ILE A 92 -3.29 9.23 -5.82
CA ILE A 92 -4.60 9.38 -6.43
C ILE A 92 -4.58 8.61 -7.73
N GLN A 93 -5.55 7.73 -7.92
CA GLN A 93 -5.78 7.03 -9.17
C GLN A 93 -7.18 7.32 -9.66
N HIS A 94 -7.29 7.76 -10.90
CA HIS A 94 -8.53 8.11 -11.55
C HIS A 94 -8.68 7.33 -12.86
N GLU A 95 -9.82 6.68 -13.05
CA GLU A 95 -10.15 5.99 -14.29
C GLU A 95 -10.68 6.99 -15.34
N CYS A 96 -9.78 7.48 -16.21
CA CYS A 96 -10.14 8.47 -17.24
C CYS A 96 -11.01 7.89 -18.37
N ARG A 97 -10.89 6.60 -18.64
CA ARG A 97 -11.66 5.85 -19.65
C ARG A 97 -11.82 4.41 -19.17
N PRO A 98 -12.81 3.64 -19.64
CA PRO A 98 -13.00 2.25 -19.22
C PRO A 98 -11.69 1.46 -19.28
N LYS A 99 -11.24 0.99 -18.11
CA LYS A 99 -10.00 0.22 -17.90
C LYS A 99 -8.70 0.99 -18.23
N SER A 100 -8.75 2.31 -18.33
CA SER A 100 -7.59 3.19 -18.47
C SER A 100 -7.46 4.09 -17.24
N PHE A 101 -6.30 4.04 -16.58
CA PHE A 101 -6.06 4.68 -15.29
C PHE A 101 -4.99 5.75 -15.42
N PHE A 102 -5.31 6.94 -14.94
CA PHE A 102 -4.35 7.99 -14.65
C PHE A 102 -4.01 7.95 -13.17
N THR A 103 -2.76 8.21 -12.82
CA THR A 103 -2.27 8.06 -11.46
C THR A 103 -1.25 9.15 -11.14
N VAL A 104 -1.44 9.79 -10.00
CA VAL A 104 -0.53 10.80 -9.45
C VAL A 104 -0.13 10.34 -8.05
N SER A 105 1.16 10.39 -7.74
CA SER A 105 1.68 10.03 -6.43
C SER A 105 2.67 11.09 -5.94
N GLY A 106 2.65 11.36 -4.65
CA GLY A 106 3.63 12.21 -3.98
C GLY A 106 4.17 11.49 -2.76
N GLU A 107 5.45 11.66 -2.48
CA GLU A 107 6.13 11.19 -1.28
C GLU A 107 7.01 12.32 -0.75
N VAL A 108 6.99 12.56 0.56
CA VAL A 108 7.82 13.54 1.23
C VAL A 108 8.36 12.92 2.50
N ASP A 109 9.67 12.96 2.68
CA ASP A 109 10.31 12.67 3.97
C ASP A 109 10.39 13.98 4.77
N THR A 110 9.67 14.07 5.88
CA THR A 110 9.59 15.31 6.67
C THR A 110 10.89 15.64 7.39
N LYS A 111 11.85 14.71 7.48
CA LYS A 111 13.18 14.97 8.05
C LYS A 111 14.12 15.68 7.06
N ALA A 112 13.82 15.59 5.77
CA ALA A 112 14.67 16.13 4.71
C ALA A 112 13.82 16.87 3.65
N ILE A 113 12.86 17.69 4.08
CA ILE A 113 11.86 18.39 3.25
C ILE A 113 12.48 19.08 2.02
N GLU A 114 13.68 19.64 2.15
CA GLU A 114 14.34 20.38 1.06
C GLU A 114 14.85 19.49 -0.09
N LYS A 115 14.96 18.17 0.10
CA LYS A 115 15.50 17.22 -0.92
C LYS A 115 14.73 15.92 -1.08
N SER A 116 13.70 15.69 -0.27
CA SER A 116 13.06 14.38 -0.18
C SER A 116 11.76 14.24 -0.95
N ALA A 117 11.21 15.34 -1.46
CA ALA A 117 9.97 15.32 -2.20
C ALA A 117 10.13 14.56 -3.52
N LYS A 118 9.32 13.52 -3.71
CA LYS A 118 9.22 12.74 -4.94
C LYS A 118 7.81 12.86 -5.45
N VAL A 119 7.67 13.12 -6.74
CA VAL A 119 6.38 13.11 -7.43
C VAL A 119 6.48 12.09 -8.54
N GLY A 120 5.41 11.31 -8.70
CA GLY A 120 5.26 10.29 -9.73
C GLY A 120 3.97 10.51 -10.50
N LEU A 121 4.02 10.23 -11.79
CA LEU A 121 2.88 10.27 -12.69
C LEU A 121 2.88 8.98 -13.51
N ALA A 122 1.74 8.32 -13.61
CA ALA A 122 1.57 7.11 -14.40
C ALA A 122 0.26 7.15 -15.18
N LEU A 123 0.30 6.62 -16.40
CA LEU A 123 -0.87 6.45 -17.27
C LEU A 123 -0.88 5.01 -17.79
N ALA A 124 -1.88 4.24 -17.38
CA ALA A 124 -2.15 2.92 -17.90
C ALA A 124 -3.31 3.01 -18.88
N LEU A 125 -3.09 2.68 -20.15
CA LEU A 125 -4.13 2.73 -21.18
C LEU A 125 -4.57 1.32 -21.55
N LYS A 126 -5.89 1.13 -21.61
CA LYS A 126 -6.44 -0.02 -22.33
C LYS A 126 -6.69 0.39 -23.78
N PRO A 127 -6.22 -0.38 -24.78
CA PRO A 127 -6.57 -0.13 -26.16
C PRO A 127 -8.09 -0.17 -26.35
N PRO A 128 -8.66 0.66 -27.24
CA PRO A 128 -10.04 0.49 -27.64
C PRO A 128 -10.22 -0.91 -28.22
N SER A 129 -11.27 -1.62 -27.80
CA SER A 129 -11.67 -2.87 -28.42
C SER A 129 -11.90 -2.59 -29.90
N GLN A 130 -11.08 -3.18 -30.78
CA GLN A 130 -11.43 -3.23 -32.19
C GLN A 130 -12.72 -4.05 -32.27
N HIS A 131 -13.75 -3.48 -32.89
CA HIS A 131 -14.93 -4.26 -33.24
C HIS A 131 -14.46 -5.41 -34.14
N GLU A 132 -14.55 -6.64 -33.64
CA GLU A 132 -14.46 -7.82 -34.48
C GLU A 132 -15.67 -7.76 -35.42
N ILE A 133 -15.38 -7.75 -36.72
CA ILE A 133 -16.33 -7.55 -37.82
C ILE A 133 -17.10 -8.85 -38.06
#